data_AF-A0A3M0ZY96-F1
#
_entry.id   AF-A0A3M0ZY96-F1
#
_cell.length_a   1.000
_cell.length_b   1.000
_cell.length_c   1.000
_cell.angle_alpha   90.00
_cell.angle_beta   90.00
_cell.angle_gamma   90.00
#
_symmetry.space_group_name_H-M   'P 1'
#
loop_
_entity.id
_entity.type
_entity.pdbx_description
1 polymer ?
#
loop_
_entity_poly.entity_id
_entity_poly.type
_entity_poly.pdbx_seq_one_letter_code
_entity_poly.pdbx_strand_id
1 'polypeptide(L)'
;MPVENRYTVIIDAVRSPIGVKNGKLIGIRSDDLAAQVVQALLERNPKFPREKIEDVVLGCAFPEATQGMLIARGVAILVGISKEAGAKVVNRFCGSSMDAAH
;
A
#
# COMPACT_ATOMS: atom_id res chain seq x y z
N MET A 1 5.29 5.41 34.13
CA MET A 1 4.66 4.20 33.57
C MET A 1 5.74 3.44 32.83
N PRO A 2 6.07 2.19 33.21
CA PRO A 2 7.12 1.44 32.53
C PRO A 2 6.65 1.18 31.10
N VAL A 3 7.40 1.68 30.12
CA VAL A 3 7.13 1.44 28.71
C VAL A 3 7.64 0.03 28.44
N GLU A 4 6.75 -0.95 28.52
CA GLU A 4 6.98 -2.29 27.96
C GLU A 4 7.48 -2.15 26.52
N ASN A 5 8.40 -3.02 26.13
CA ASN A 5 9.13 -3.00 24.87
C ASN A 5 8.20 -2.85 23.63
N ARG A 6 8.02 -1.62 23.14
CA ARG A 6 7.28 -1.33 21.90
C ARG A 6 8.24 -1.37 20.72
N TYR A 7 8.44 -2.56 20.18
CA TYR A 7 9.20 -2.73 18.94
C TYR A 7 8.27 -2.67 17.73
N THR A 8 8.65 -1.86 16.75
CA THR A 8 8.05 -1.89 15.40
C THR A 8 8.83 -2.92 14.57
N VAL A 9 8.12 -3.83 13.92
CA VAL A 9 8.71 -4.92 13.13
C VAL A 9 8.09 -5.00 11.74
N ILE A 10 8.86 -5.49 10.77
CA ILE A 10 8.38 -5.82 9.43
C ILE A 10 7.96 -7.29 9.44
N ILE A 11 6.68 -7.58 9.20
CA ILE A 11 6.14 -8.95 9.24
C ILE A 11 6.37 -9.69 7.92
N ASP A 12 6.06 -9.05 6.78
CA ASP A 12 6.20 -9.62 5.44
C ASP A 12 6.32 -8.50 4.41
N ALA A 13 6.82 -8.81 3.21
CA ALA A 13 6.95 -7.89 2.09
C ALA A 13 6.80 -8.60 0.75
N VAL A 14 6.14 -7.95 -0.20
CA VAL A 14 6.01 -8.39 -1.60
C VAL A 14 6.12 -7.19 -2.53
N ARG A 15 6.35 -7.46 -3.83
CA ARG A 15 6.35 -6.45 -4.86
C ARG A 15 5.84 -7.01 -6.19
N SER A 16 5.37 -6.13 -7.05
CA SER A 16 5.14 -6.45 -8.45
C SER A 16 6.48 -6.58 -9.21
N PRO A 17 6.47 -7.17 -10.41
CA PRO A 17 7.53 -6.96 -11.39
C PRO A 17 7.66 -5.46 -11.72
N ILE A 18 8.88 -5.02 -12.02
CA ILE A 18 9.12 -3.64 -12.48
C ILE A 18 8.93 -3.61 -14.00
N GLY A 19 7.97 -2.82 -14.47
CA GLY A 19 7.75 -2.60 -15.88
C GLY A 19 8.80 -1.66 -16.49
N VAL A 20 9.14 -1.88 -17.75
CA VAL A 20 9.88 -0.90 -18.56
C VAL A 20 8.91 0.01 -19.29
N LYS A 21 9.35 1.22 -19.66
CA LYS A 21 8.59 2.11 -20.53
C LYS A 21 8.20 1.35 -21.81
N ASN A 22 6.93 1.41 -22.17
CA ASN A 22 6.36 0.66 -23.28
C ASN A 22 6.48 -0.89 -23.17
N GLY A 23 6.54 -1.42 -21.95
CA GLY A 23 6.64 -2.85 -21.67
C GLY A 23 5.29 -3.56 -21.43
N LYS A 24 5.36 -4.73 -20.80
CA LYS A 24 4.21 -5.63 -20.59
C LYS A 24 3.19 -5.17 -19.54
N LEU A 25 3.52 -4.13 -18.76
CA LEU A 25 2.61 -3.60 -17.73
C LEU A 25 1.80 -2.38 -18.21
N ILE A 26 1.94 -1.96 -19.48
CA ILE A 26 1.09 -0.89 -20.03
C ILE A 26 -0.38 -1.32 -19.94
N GLY A 27 -1.25 -0.35 -19.64
CA GLY A 27 -2.70 -0.55 -19.63
C GLY A 27 -3.23 -1.08 -18.30
N ILE A 28 -2.35 -1.53 -17.40
CA ILE A 28 -2.73 -1.81 -16.01
C ILE A 28 -2.89 -0.46 -15.30
N ARG A 29 -4.05 -0.27 -14.66
CA ARG A 29 -4.32 0.90 -13.85
C ARG A 29 -3.41 0.92 -12.62
N SER A 30 -2.96 2.11 -12.20
CA SER A 30 -1.97 2.27 -11.13
C SER A 30 -2.42 1.69 -9.79
N ASP A 31 -3.68 1.93 -9.43
CA ASP A 31 -4.34 1.39 -8.24
C ASP A 31 -4.62 -0.11 -8.35
N ASP A 32 -4.96 -0.64 -9.54
CA ASP A 32 -5.08 -2.09 -9.75
C ASP A 32 -3.73 -2.80 -9.52
N LEU A 33 -2.63 -2.24 -10.02
CA LEU A 33 -1.29 -2.80 -9.80
C LEU A 33 -0.94 -2.79 -8.31
N ALA A 34 -1.24 -1.69 -7.60
CA ALA A 34 -1.01 -1.60 -6.17
C ALA A 34 -1.91 -2.55 -5.36
N ALA A 35 -3.19 -2.69 -5.76
CA ALA A 35 -4.13 -3.61 -5.15
C ALA A 35 -3.70 -5.07 -5.33
N GLN A 36 -3.17 -5.47 -6.49
CA GLN A 36 -2.62 -6.82 -6.68
C GLN A 36 -1.48 -7.12 -5.70
N VAL A 37 -0.61 -6.15 -5.44
CA VAL A 37 0.50 -6.30 -4.48
C VAL A 37 -0.02 -6.45 -3.05
N VAL A 38 -0.96 -5.60 -2.64
CA VAL A 38 -1.55 -5.68 -1.29
C VAL A 38 -2.36 -6.97 -1.12
N GLN A 39 -3.14 -7.36 -2.13
CA GLN A 39 -3.91 -8.60 -2.14
C GLN A 39 -3.00 -9.82 -1.99
N ALA A 40 -1.91 -9.88 -2.76
CA ALA A 40 -0.93 -10.96 -2.64
C ALA A 40 -0.28 -11.03 -1.24
N LEU A 41 -0.03 -9.88 -0.59
CA LEU A 41 0.44 -9.84 0.79
C LEU A 41 -0.59 -10.42 1.76
N LEU A 42 -1.87 -10.05 1.62
CA LEU A 42 -2.95 -10.56 2.47
C LEU A 42 -3.19 -12.07 2.25
N GLU A 43 -3.11 -12.55 1.02
CA GLU A 43 -3.27 -13.97 0.66
C GLU A 43 -2.14 -14.84 1.21
N ARG A 44 -0.90 -14.31 1.28
CA ARG A 44 0.23 -14.99 1.94
C ARG A 44 0.04 -15.10 3.46
N ASN A 45 -0.83 -14.28 4.04
CA ASN A 45 -1.06 -14.17 5.48
C ASN A 45 -2.54 -14.44 5.84
N PRO A 46 -3.11 -15.62 5.52
CA PRO A 46 -4.56 -15.88 5.61
C PRO A 46 -5.10 -15.91 7.04
N LYS A 47 -4.22 -16.05 8.05
CA LYS A 47 -4.58 -16.03 9.47
C LYS A 47 -4.70 -14.61 10.03
N PHE A 48 -4.27 -13.59 9.29
CA PHE A 48 -4.32 -12.21 9.74
C PHE A 48 -5.71 -11.60 9.48
N PRO A 49 -6.44 -11.16 10.52
CA PRO A 49 -7.74 -10.53 10.35
C PRO A 49 -7.60 -9.14 9.70
N ARG A 50 -8.29 -8.91 8.57
CA ARG A 50 -8.19 -7.66 7.79
C ARG A 50 -8.70 -6.45 8.58
N GLU A 51 -9.58 -6.69 9.55
CA GLU A 51 -10.17 -5.67 10.43
C GLU A 51 -9.16 -5.09 11.42
N LYS A 52 -7.99 -5.74 11.60
CA LYS A 52 -6.88 -5.24 12.42
C LYS A 52 -5.98 -4.26 11.68
N ILE A 53 -6.22 -4.01 10.39
CA ILE A 53 -5.50 -2.98 9.65
C ILE A 53 -6.06 -1.63 10.07
N GLU A 54 -5.24 -0.82 10.73
CA GLU A 54 -5.65 0.49 11.26
C GLU A 54 -5.34 1.64 10.30
N ASP A 55 -4.31 1.52 9.46
CA ASP A 55 -3.92 2.56 8.50
C ASP A 55 -3.29 1.95 7.24
N VAL A 56 -3.53 2.57 6.08
CA VAL A 56 -2.93 2.23 4.78
C VAL A 56 -2.17 3.44 4.27
N VAL A 57 -0.84 3.37 4.36
CA VAL A 57 0.05 4.45 3.93
C VAL A 57 0.66 4.08 2.58
N LEU A 58 0.37 4.87 1.54
CA LEU A 58 0.87 4.62 0.18
C LEU A 58 1.76 5.77 -0.30
N GLY A 59 2.98 5.47 -0.72
CA GLY A 59 3.87 6.43 -1.35
C GLY A 59 3.52 6.63 -2.83
N CYS A 60 3.26 7.87 -3.25
CA CYS A 60 3.00 8.22 -4.65
C CYS A 60 3.68 9.53 -5.03
N ALA A 61 4.65 9.47 -5.95
CA ALA A 61 5.44 10.63 -6.37
C ALA A 61 4.64 11.61 -7.24
N PHE A 62 3.69 11.11 -8.03
CA PHE A 62 2.90 11.88 -8.98
C PHE A 62 1.42 11.51 -8.85
N PRO A 63 0.70 12.04 -7.84
CA PRO A 63 -0.69 11.69 -7.58
C PRO A 63 -1.64 12.37 -8.58
N GLU A 64 -1.62 11.91 -9.82
CA GLU A 64 -2.42 12.42 -10.93
C GLU A 64 -3.14 11.27 -11.65
N ALA A 65 -4.20 11.59 -12.41
CA ALA A 65 -4.99 10.62 -13.17
C ALA A 65 -5.41 9.41 -12.31
N THR A 66 -5.06 8.19 -12.73
CA THR A 66 -5.43 6.93 -12.05
C THR A 66 -4.77 6.74 -10.68
N GLN A 67 -3.73 7.52 -10.37
CA GLN A 67 -3.08 7.57 -9.06
C GLN A 67 -3.38 8.87 -8.31
N GLY A 68 -4.33 9.67 -8.80
CA GLY A 68 -4.77 10.91 -8.19
C GLY A 68 -5.70 10.71 -6.98
N MET A 69 -6.13 11.83 -6.41
CA MET A 69 -6.96 11.86 -5.20
C MET A 69 -6.29 11.08 -4.05
N LEU A 70 -6.98 10.10 -3.48
CA LEU A 70 -6.52 9.29 -2.36
C LEU A 70 -6.31 7.84 -2.81
N ILE A 71 -5.28 7.58 -3.64
CA ILE A 71 -4.98 6.23 -4.17
C ILE A 71 -4.84 5.18 -3.06
N ALA A 72 -4.30 5.54 -1.88
CA ALA A 72 -4.23 4.64 -0.73
C ALA A 72 -5.61 4.09 -0.33
N ARG A 73 -6.64 4.95 -0.33
CA ARG A 73 -8.01 4.55 -0.04
C ARG A 73 -8.60 3.69 -1.16
N GLY A 74 -8.33 4.05 -2.41
CA GLY A 74 -8.77 3.26 -3.57
C GLY A 74 -8.25 1.83 -3.49
N VAL A 75 -6.96 1.66 -3.24
CA VAL A 75 -6.31 0.36 -3.06
C VAL A 75 -6.93 -0.41 -1.88
N ALA A 76 -7.11 0.24 -0.73
CA ALA A 76 -7.72 -0.38 0.45
C ALA A 76 -9.13 -0.93 0.16
N ILE A 77 -9.95 -0.18 -0.60
CA ILE A 77 -11.29 -0.63 -1.00
C ILE A 77 -11.20 -1.83 -1.96
N LEU A 78 -10.30 -1.78 -2.96
CA LEU A 78 -10.14 -2.85 -3.94
C LEU A 78 -9.74 -4.19 -3.30
N VAL A 79 -8.99 -4.17 -2.19
CA VAL A 79 -8.57 -5.39 -1.48
C VAL A 79 -9.46 -5.75 -0.28
N GLY A 80 -10.57 -5.02 -0.08
CA GLY A 80 -11.53 -5.29 1.00
C GLY A 80 -10.98 -5.03 2.40
N ILE A 81 -10.13 -4.01 2.57
CA ILE A 81 -9.75 -3.49 3.89
C ILE A 81 -10.93 -2.68 4.44
N SER A 82 -11.15 -2.75 5.76
CA SER A 82 -12.25 -2.06 6.43
C SER A 82 -12.25 -0.55 6.14
N LYS A 83 -13.45 0.03 5.98
CA LYS A 83 -13.64 1.48 5.83
C LYS A 83 -13.21 2.27 7.08
N GLU A 84 -13.18 1.61 8.24
CA GLU A 84 -12.76 2.20 9.51
C GLU A 84 -11.23 2.41 9.55
N ALA A 85 -10.47 1.68 8.74
CA ALA A 85 -9.02 1.87 8.63
C ALA A 85 -8.72 3.25 8.02
N GLY A 86 -7.72 3.94 8.54
CA GLY A 86 -7.14 5.13 7.93
C GLY A 86 -6.55 4.84 6.55
N ALA A 87 -6.38 5.89 5.75
CA ALA A 87 -5.64 5.81 4.50
C ALA A 87 -5.04 7.17 4.17
N LYS A 88 -3.75 7.22 3.85
CA LYS A 88 -3.06 8.45 3.44
C LYS A 88 -2.07 8.20 2.32
N VAL A 89 -1.87 9.23 1.51
CA VAL A 89 -0.85 9.25 0.46
C VAL A 89 0.27 10.17 0.94
N VAL A 90 1.52 9.69 0.85
CA VAL A 90 2.71 10.50 1.13
C VAL A 90 3.45 10.76 -0.18
N ASN A 91 3.90 12.00 -0.37
CA ASN A 91 4.67 12.41 -1.54
C ASN A 91 5.97 13.09 -1.12
N ARG A 92 7.08 12.38 -1.33
CA ARG A 92 8.45 12.88 -1.25
C ARG A 92 9.21 12.49 -2.52
N PHE A 93 8.56 12.56 -3.67
CA PHE A 93 9.06 12.06 -4.96
C PHE A 93 9.65 10.64 -4.81
N CYS A 94 10.92 10.46 -5.16
CA CYS A 94 11.65 9.19 -5.08
C CYS A 94 11.68 8.60 -3.65
N GLY A 95 11.51 9.43 -2.61
CA GLY A 95 11.49 9.02 -1.22
C GLY A 95 10.12 8.62 -0.67
N SER A 96 9.04 8.69 -1.46
CA SER A 96 7.67 8.53 -0.96
C SER A 96 7.43 7.18 -0.27
N SER A 97 7.93 6.08 -0.81
CA SER A 97 7.75 4.75 -0.20
C SER A 97 8.59 4.56 1.06
N MET A 98 9.73 5.24 1.17
CA MET A 98 10.56 5.21 2.39
C MET A 98 9.93 6.06 3.51
N ASP A 99 9.30 7.18 3.14
CA ASP A 99 8.52 8.02 4.05
C ASP A 99 7.24 7.30 4.52
N ALA A 100 6.65 6.45 3.67
CA ALA A 100 5.48 5.65 4.04
C ALA A 100 5.77 4.58 5.11
N ALA A 101 7.03 4.12 5.19
CA ALA A 101 7.47 3.09 6.11
C ALA A 101 8.07 3.64 7.42
N HIS A 102 8.32 4.95 7.49
CA HIS A 102 8.85 5.65 8.68
C HIS A 102 7.73 6.09 9.62
#